data_AF-A0A2R6F5X5-F1
#
_entry.id   AF-A0A2R6F5X5-F1
#
_cell.length_a   1.000
_cell.length_b   1.000
_cell.length_c   1.000
_cell.angle_alpha   90.00
_cell.angle_beta   90.00
_cell.angle_gamma   90.00
#
_symmetry.space_group_name_H-M   'P 1'
#
loop_
_entity.id
_entity.type
_entity.pdbx_description
1 polymer ?
#
loop_
_entity_poly.entity_id
_entity_poly.type
_entity_poly.pdbx_seq_one_letter_code
_entity_poly.pdbx_strand_id
1 'polypeptide(L)'
;GESEFDHADLGRTASTRIEPPRVEGITVAYECELEAMRRVGSAHVATGEVVYAHLDDAILDSEGKVDVGEVDAVGRLAGSHYDAVESRFRMERPD
;
A
#
# COMPACT_ATOMS: atom_id res chain seq x y z
N GLY A 1 12.75 -17.35 13.50
CA GLY A 1 11.39 -16.81 13.69
C GLY A 1 10.48 -17.52 12.73
N GLU A 2 9.19 -17.56 13.05
CA GLU A 2 8.13 -17.90 12.09
C GLU A 2 7.90 -16.68 11.17
N SER A 3 7.53 -16.90 9.91
CA SER A 3 7.17 -15.79 9.02
C SER A 3 5.74 -15.32 9.34
N GLU A 4 5.53 -14.00 9.36
CA GLU A 4 4.21 -13.41 9.57
C GLU A 4 3.21 -13.78 8.46
N PHE A 5 3.70 -14.07 7.24
CA PHE A 5 2.86 -14.65 6.18
C PHE A 5 2.25 -15.99 6.61
N ASP A 6 3.06 -16.86 7.19
CA ASP A 6 2.64 -18.20 7.59
C ASP A 6 1.74 -18.12 8.83
N HIS A 7 2.08 -17.24 9.78
CA HIS A 7 1.28 -16.99 10.98
C HIS A 7 -0.12 -16.43 10.67
N ALA A 8 -0.22 -15.54 9.67
CA ALA A 8 -1.45 -14.88 9.28
C ALA A 8 -2.22 -15.59 8.14
N ASP A 9 -1.72 -16.74 7.67
CA ASP A 9 -2.27 -17.50 6.54
C ASP A 9 -2.42 -16.64 5.26
N LEU A 10 -1.37 -15.88 4.93
CA LEU A 10 -1.31 -15.00 3.77
C LEU A 10 -0.44 -15.60 2.66
N GLY A 11 -0.98 -15.59 1.43
CA GLY A 11 -0.26 -15.95 0.22
C GLY A 11 0.83 -14.95 -0.16
N ARG A 12 1.81 -15.40 -0.94
CA ARG A 12 2.93 -14.60 -1.44
C ARG A 12 2.92 -14.61 -2.97
N THR A 13 3.16 -13.45 -3.57
CA THR A 13 3.37 -13.33 -5.03
C THR A 13 4.73 -12.71 -5.31
N ALA A 14 5.44 -13.23 -6.31
CA ALA A 14 6.73 -12.70 -6.71
C ALA A 14 6.60 -11.26 -7.24
N SER A 15 7.60 -10.44 -6.91
CA SER A 15 7.78 -9.09 -7.45
C SER A 15 8.48 -9.14 -8.81
N THR A 16 8.34 -8.07 -9.60
CA THR A 16 8.85 -7.93 -10.96
C THR A 16 10.29 -7.40 -11.00
N ARG A 17 10.62 -6.44 -10.13
CA ARG A 17 11.89 -5.69 -10.11
C ARG A 17 12.74 -5.95 -8.87
N ILE A 18 12.12 -6.31 -7.75
CA ILE A 18 12.81 -6.56 -6.48
C ILE A 18 12.65 -8.01 -6.00
N GLU A 19 13.53 -8.45 -5.09
CA GLU A 19 13.49 -9.80 -4.51
C GLU A 19 12.35 -10.02 -3.49
N PRO A 20 12.01 -9.07 -2.60
CA PRO A 20 10.95 -9.27 -1.62
C PRO A 20 9.58 -9.53 -2.28
N PRO A 21 8.84 -10.55 -1.84
CA PRO A 21 7.51 -10.84 -2.38
C PRO A 21 6.49 -9.83 -1.87
N ARG A 22 5.39 -9.68 -2.62
CA ARG A 22 4.19 -8.95 -2.22
C ARG A 22 3.13 -9.92 -1.69
N VAL A 23 2.15 -9.39 -0.95
CA VAL A 23 1.00 -10.19 -0.50
C VAL A 23 0.15 -10.55 -1.73
N GLU A 24 -0.27 -11.82 -1.79
CA GLU A 24 -1.13 -12.30 -2.85
C GLU A 24 -2.55 -11.73 -2.73
N GLY A 25 -3.19 -11.44 -3.87
CA GLY A 25 -4.59 -10.98 -3.90
C GLY A 25 -4.83 -9.53 -3.47
N ILE A 26 -3.80 -8.71 -3.34
CA ILE A 26 -3.96 -7.28 -3.00
C ILE A 26 -4.21 -6.42 -4.24
N THR A 27 -5.04 -5.39 -4.08
CA THR A 27 -5.45 -4.46 -5.14
C THR A 27 -4.32 -3.56 -5.63
N VAL A 28 -3.41 -3.17 -4.73
CA VAL A 28 -2.29 -2.28 -5.03
C VAL A 28 -1.05 -2.73 -4.28
N ALA A 29 0.10 -2.77 -4.96
CA ALA A 29 1.41 -3.01 -4.37
C ALA A 29 2.46 -2.11 -5.02
N TYR A 30 3.33 -1.50 -4.21
CA TYR A 30 4.52 -0.82 -4.72
C TYR A 30 5.76 -1.64 -4.42
N GLU A 31 6.56 -1.85 -5.45
CA GLU A 31 7.93 -2.31 -5.28
C GLU A 31 8.83 -1.10 -5.07
N CYS A 32 9.58 -1.10 -3.98
CA CYS A 32 10.42 0.02 -3.60
C CYS A 32 11.87 -0.42 -3.38
N GLU A 33 12.81 0.41 -3.82
CA GLU A 33 14.22 0.32 -3.42
C GLU A 33 14.49 1.31 -2.28
N LEU A 34 15.26 0.89 -1.27
CA LEU A 34 15.58 1.75 -0.12
C LEU A 34 16.48 2.90 -0.56
N GLU A 35 16.00 4.13 -0.44
CA GLU A 35 16.77 5.35 -0.71
C GLU A 35 17.55 5.77 0.54
N ALA A 36 16.88 5.85 1.68
CA ALA A 36 17.50 6.22 2.94
C ALA A 36 16.77 5.64 4.14
N MET A 37 17.54 5.37 5.21
CA MET A 37 17.00 5.08 6.53
C MET A 37 17.62 6.04 7.54
N ARG A 38 16.78 6.68 8.36
CA ARG A 38 17.19 7.65 9.39
C ARG A 38 16.58 7.28 10.72
N ARG A 39 17.40 7.25 11.77
CA ARG A 39 16.91 7.01 13.13
C ARG A 39 16.28 8.29 13.70
N VAL A 40 15.09 8.16 14.26
CA VAL A 40 14.36 9.23 14.95
C VAL A 40 13.92 8.70 16.31
N GLY A 41 14.66 9.08 17.36
CA GLY A 41 14.46 8.53 18.71
C GLY A 41 14.71 7.01 18.76
N SER A 42 13.68 6.25 19.12
CA SER A 42 13.68 4.77 19.10
C SER A 42 13.18 4.16 17.79
N ALA A 43 12.72 4.97 16.83
CA ALA A 43 12.16 4.52 15.55
C ALA A 43 13.11 4.81 14.38
N HIS A 44 12.76 4.27 13.20
CA HIS A 44 13.40 4.60 11.93
C HIS A 44 12.37 5.18 10.97
N VAL A 45 12.79 6.18 10.21
CA VAL A 45 12.11 6.68 9.02
C VAL A 45 12.86 6.11 7.82
N ALA A 46 12.17 5.33 6.99
CA ALA A 46 12.68 4.83 5.73
C ALA A 46 12.02 5.58 4.58
N THR A 47 12.83 6.09 3.63
CA THR A 47 12.37 6.58 2.34
C THR A 47 12.79 5.59 1.27
N GLY A 48 11.92 5.34 0.30
CA GLY A 48 12.19 4.42 -0.79
C GLY A 48 11.66 4.98 -2.11
N GLU A 49 12.36 4.65 -3.19
CA GLU A 49 11.95 4.97 -4.55
C GLU A 49 11.01 3.88 -5.06
N VAL A 50 9.84 4.27 -5.57
CA VAL A 50 8.92 3.33 -6.22
C VAL A 50 9.46 2.97 -7.59
N VAL A 51 9.87 1.71 -7.76
CA VAL A 51 10.45 1.19 -9.02
C VAL A 51 9.46 0.40 -9.86
N TYR A 52 8.34 -0.03 -9.25
CA TYR A 52 7.23 -0.68 -9.95
C TYR A 52 5.91 -0.55 -9.16
N ALA A 53 4.79 -0.43 -9.86
CA ALA A 53 3.45 -0.45 -9.26
C ALA A 53 2.64 -1.60 -9.86
N HIS A 54 2.05 -2.44 -9.00
CA HIS A 54 1.02 -3.41 -9.35
C HIS A 54 -0.33 -2.80 -8.98
N LEU A 55 -1.23 -2.73 -9.95
CA LEU A 55 -2.60 -2.28 -9.77
C LEU A 55 -3.52 -3.38 -10.30
N ASP A 56 -4.61 -3.65 -9.60
CA ASP A 56 -5.72 -4.42 -10.15
C ASP A 56 -6.41 -3.58 -11.24
N ASP A 57 -6.60 -4.15 -12.43
CA ASP A 57 -7.27 -3.43 -13.52
C ASP A 57 -8.71 -3.02 -13.14
N ALA A 58 -9.33 -3.70 -12.17
CA ALA A 58 -10.67 -3.38 -11.67
C ALA A 58 -10.75 -1.99 -11.00
N ILE A 59 -9.64 -1.43 -10.52
CA ILE A 59 -9.62 -0.10 -9.90
C ILE A 59 -9.28 1.02 -10.88
N LEU A 60 -9.15 0.70 -12.17
CA LEU A 60 -8.84 1.69 -13.20
C LEU A 60 -10.12 2.15 -13.90
N ASP A 61 -10.26 3.46 -14.05
CA ASP A 61 -11.32 4.05 -14.86
C ASP A 61 -11.06 3.85 -16.37
N SER A 62 -12.00 4.31 -17.20
CA SER A 62 -11.89 4.21 -18.65
C SER A 62 -10.74 5.01 -19.28
N GLU A 63 -10.12 5.91 -18.52
CA GLU A 63 -8.93 6.67 -18.90
C GLU A 63 -7.63 6.04 -18.35
N GLY A 64 -7.73 4.88 -17.68
CA GLY A 64 -6.60 4.18 -17.07
C GLY A 64 -6.08 4.86 -15.80
N LYS A 65 -6.86 5.74 -15.16
CA LYS A 65 -6.53 6.36 -13.88
C LYS A 65 -7.14 5.56 -12.75
N VAL A 66 -6.50 5.59 -11.58
CA VAL A 66 -7.04 4.94 -10.39
C VAL A 66 -8.32 5.65 -9.95
N ASP A 67 -9.42 4.90 -9.92
CA ASP A 67 -10.62 5.30 -9.21
C ASP A 67 -10.45 4.99 -7.72
N VAL A 68 -10.24 6.03 -6.93
CA VAL A 68 -10.06 5.93 -5.48
C VAL A 68 -11.32 5.37 -4.79
N GLY A 69 -12.49 5.45 -5.45
CA GLY A 69 -13.74 4.85 -5.01
C GLY A 69 -13.68 3.33 -4.89
N GLU A 70 -12.95 2.68 -5.80
CA GLU A 70 -12.83 1.22 -5.94
C GLU A 70 -11.70 0.62 -5.07
N VAL A 71 -10.98 1.45 -4.32
CA VAL A 71 -9.94 1.00 -3.39
C VAL A 71 -10.51 0.90 -1.98
N ASP A 72 -10.65 -0.32 -1.47
CA ASP A 72 -11.09 -0.65 -0.10
C ASP A 72 -9.99 -0.35 0.95
N ALA A 73 -9.57 0.90 1.03
CA ALA A 73 -8.56 1.34 1.97
C ALA A 73 -9.09 1.38 3.41
N VAL A 74 -8.22 1.02 4.37
CA VAL A 74 -8.47 1.17 5.80
C VAL A 74 -7.52 2.20 6.42
N GLY A 75 -8.07 3.08 7.25
CA GLY A 75 -7.31 4.02 8.07
C GLY A 75 -7.04 3.47 9.45
N ARG A 76 -5.82 3.62 9.97
CA ARG A 76 -5.50 3.27 11.36
C ARG A 76 -5.80 4.43 12.30
N LEU A 77 -6.54 4.17 13.37
CA LEU A 77 -6.81 5.12 14.45
C LEU A 77 -6.08 4.71 15.74
N ALA A 78 -6.24 5.52 16.80
CA ALA A 78 -5.62 5.24 18.10
C ALA A 78 -6.04 3.89 18.68
N GLY A 79 -5.10 3.20 19.33
CA GLY A 79 -5.34 1.87 19.89
C GLY A 79 -5.56 0.81 18.79
N SER A 80 -6.58 -0.02 18.97
CA SER A 80 -6.97 -1.07 18.03
C SER A 80 -8.12 -0.67 17.11
N HIS A 81 -8.40 0.63 17.00
CA HIS A 81 -9.47 1.14 16.14
C HIS A 81 -8.97 1.37 14.70
N TYR A 82 -9.85 1.08 13.76
CA TYR A 82 -9.65 1.29 12.32
C TYR A 82 -10.92 1.89 11.74
N ASP A 83 -10.77 2.60 10.63
CA ASP A 83 -11.87 3.17 9.87
C ASP A 83 -11.83 2.66 8.43
N ALA A 84 -13.00 2.45 7.84
CA ALA A 84 -13.14 2.13 6.43
C ALA A 84 -13.33 3.44 5.65
N VAL A 85 -12.61 3.62 4.54
CA VAL A 85 -12.66 4.87 3.76
C VAL A 85 -13.89 4.87 2.84
N GLU A 86 -15.08 4.95 3.41
CA GLU A 86 -16.36 4.85 2.66
C GLU A 86 -16.98 6.23 2.35
N SER A 87 -16.74 7.24 3.20
CA SER A 87 -17.33 8.58 3.05
C SER A 87 -16.35 9.54 2.37
N ARG A 88 -16.33 9.54 1.04
CA ARG A 88 -15.44 10.37 0.22
C ARG A 88 -16.15 11.63 -0.30
N PHE A 89 -15.44 12.75 -0.34
CA PHE A 89 -15.90 13.98 -1.00
C PHE A 89 -14.75 14.63 -1.78
N ARG A 90 -15.08 15.31 -2.87
CA ARG A 90 -14.12 16.05 -3.69
C ARG A 90 -14.21 17.54 -3.37
N MET A 91 -13.06 18.18 -3.20
CA MET A 91 -12.94 19.62 -3.02
C MET A 91 -11.99 20.17 -4.08
N GLU A 92 -12.42 21.16 -4.83
CA GLU A 92 -11.55 21.88 -5.77
C GLU A 92 -10.63 22.82 -4.99
N ARG A 93 -9.39 23.00 -5.48
CA ARG A 93 -8.45 23.93 -4.86
C ARG A 93 -9.00 25.36 -5.01
N PRO A 94 -9.09 26.15 -3.92
CA PRO A 94 -9.45 27.57 -4.02
C PRO A 94 -8.46 28.35 -4.91
N ASP A 95 -8.92 29.46 -5.47
CA ASP A 95 -8.09 30.41 -6.22
C ASP A 95 -6.92 30.97 -5.39
#